data_AF-A0A927C7T4-F1
#
_entry.id   AF-A0A927C7T4-F1
#
_cell.length_a   1.000
_cell.length_b   1.000
_cell.length_c   1.000
_cell.angle_alpha   90.00
_cell.angle_beta   90.00
_cell.angle_gamma   90.00
#
_symmetry.space_group_name_H-M   'P 1'
#
loop_
_entity.id
_entity.type
_entity.pdbx_description
1 polymer ?
#
loop_
_entity_poly.entity_id
_entity_poly.type
_entity_poly.pdbx_seq_one_letter_code
_entity_poly.pdbx_strand_id
1 'polypeptide(L)'
;MFEKLYPIACECGADPVAYWDMTYGEIMAAIRAYEKRMKFEADKLEAETRIRAVIAYRQADLTSVMVARVFGSNAKQPTIHEAFPGIFPEESKPRQQNWQLMKARIEAYAAERRKRGEMKRGNDHRGAADPDHGQDGGAAERAE
;
A
#
# COMPACT_ATOMS: atom_id res chain seq x y z
N MET A 1 42.04 -14.15 -16.67
CA MET A 1 40.64 -13.60 -16.65
C MET A 1 39.64 -14.70 -16.27
N PHE A 2 39.67 -15.86 -16.94
CA PHE A 2 38.88 -17.04 -16.59
C PHE A 2 39.11 -17.53 -15.15
N GLU A 3 40.35 -17.65 -14.69
CA GLU A 3 40.65 -18.06 -13.30
C GLU A 3 39.98 -17.19 -12.22
N LYS A 4 39.69 -15.91 -12.50
CA LYS A 4 38.98 -15.03 -11.57
C LYS A 4 37.48 -15.33 -11.50
N LEU A 5 36.91 -15.87 -12.58
CA LEU A 5 35.50 -16.24 -12.67
C LEU A 5 35.24 -17.66 -12.13
N TYR A 6 36.27 -18.49 -12.04
CA TYR A 6 36.18 -19.84 -11.48
C TYR A 6 35.50 -19.90 -10.10
N PRO A 7 35.95 -19.15 -9.07
CA PRO A 7 35.31 -19.22 -7.75
C PRO A 7 33.85 -18.76 -7.80
N ILE A 8 33.55 -17.70 -8.56
CA ILE A 8 32.20 -17.16 -8.71
C ILE A 8 31.29 -18.17 -9.41
N ALA A 9 31.77 -18.83 -10.45
CA ALA A 9 31.00 -19.86 -11.16
C ALA A 9 30.73 -21.07 -10.27
N CYS A 10 31.70 -21.50 -9.45
CA CYS A 10 31.52 -22.58 -8.48
C CYS A 10 30.46 -22.21 -7.42
N GLU A 11 30.48 -20.96 -6.92
CA GLU A 11 29.44 -20.44 -6.01
C GLU A 11 28.06 -20.40 -6.67
N CYS A 12 28.00 -20.08 -7.97
CA CYS A 12 26.76 -20.13 -8.75
C CYS A 12 26.26 -21.57 -9.03
N GLY A 13 27.02 -22.60 -8.62
CA GLY A 13 26.68 -24.01 -8.77
C GLY A 13 27.17 -24.66 -10.07
N ALA A 14 28.13 -24.05 -10.77
CA ALA A 14 28.81 -24.72 -11.88
C ALA A 14 29.75 -25.82 -11.35
N ASP A 15 29.74 -26.98 -12.01
CA ASP A 15 30.64 -28.07 -11.64
C ASP A 15 32.11 -27.66 -11.90
N PRO A 16 33.00 -27.80 -10.90
CA PRO A 16 34.41 -27.42 -11.02
C PRO A 16 35.15 -28.08 -12.18
N VAL A 17 34.79 -29.32 -12.53
CA VAL A 17 35.42 -30.06 -13.63
C VAL A 17 34.86 -29.56 -14.96
N ALA A 18 33.54 -29.48 -15.08
CA ALA A 18 32.88 -28.97 -16.28
C ALA A 18 33.25 -27.51 -16.61
N TYR A 19 33.56 -26.69 -15.61
CA TYR A 19 33.91 -25.28 -15.80
C TYR A 19 35.05 -25.08 -16.81
N TRP A 20 36.08 -25.93 -16.78
CA TRP A 20 37.23 -25.81 -17.67
C TRP A 20 36.90 -26.17 -19.11
N ASP A 21 35.85 -26.96 -19.33
CA ASP A 21 35.33 -27.36 -20.63
C ASP A 21 34.23 -26.41 -21.15
N MET A 22 33.71 -25.52 -20.31
CA MET A 22 32.68 -24.55 -20.67
C MET A 22 33.26 -23.34 -21.42
N THR A 23 32.48 -22.85 -22.39
CA THR A 23 32.79 -21.59 -23.06
C THR A 23 32.47 -20.39 -22.16
N TYR A 24 33.10 -19.25 -22.45
CA TYR A 24 32.84 -17.99 -21.73
C TYR A 24 31.34 -17.62 -21.73
N GLY A 25 30.64 -17.88 -22.85
CA GLY A 25 29.22 -17.60 -22.98
C GLY A 25 28.37 -18.44 -22.03
N GLU A 26 28.70 -19.71 -21.88
CA GLU A 26 27.99 -20.63 -20.97
C GLU A 26 28.24 -20.27 -19.51
N ILE A 27 29.48 -19.91 -19.15
CA ILE A 27 29.82 -19.44 -17.80
C ILE A 27 29.02 -18.18 -17.45
N MET A 28 28.99 -17.20 -18.36
CA MET A 28 28.23 -15.96 -18.14
C MET A 28 26.72 -16.22 -18.09
N ALA A 29 26.21 -17.18 -18.88
CA ALA A 29 24.81 -17.57 -18.83
C ALA A 29 24.44 -18.21 -17.49
N ALA A 30 25.31 -19.08 -16.94
CA ALA A 30 25.14 -19.69 -15.63
C ALA A 30 25.12 -18.64 -14.52
N ILE A 31 26.10 -17.72 -14.51
CA ILE A 31 26.16 -16.62 -13.53
C ILE A 31 24.90 -15.76 -13.59
N ARG A 32 24.46 -15.36 -14.79
CA ARG A 32 23.22 -14.57 -14.97
C ARG A 32 21.97 -15.31 -14.52
N ALA A 33 21.90 -16.63 -14.75
CA ALA A 33 20.79 -17.44 -14.29
C ALA A 33 20.74 -17.48 -12.75
N TYR A 34 21.89 -17.61 -12.10
CA TYR A 34 22.02 -17.55 -10.66
C TYR A 34 21.58 -16.19 -10.09
N GLU A 35 22.10 -15.09 -10.65
CA GLU A 35 21.70 -13.73 -10.24
C GLU A 35 20.18 -13.50 -10.34
N LYS A 36 19.54 -14.01 -11.40
CA LYS A 36 18.08 -13.91 -11.56
C LYS A 36 17.33 -14.69 -10.49
N ARG A 37 17.80 -15.89 -10.12
CA ARG A 37 17.20 -16.70 -9.03
C ARG A 37 17.33 -15.99 -7.70
N MET A 38 18.53 -15.49 -7.37
CA MET A 38 18.78 -14.74 -6.14
C MET A 38 17.89 -13.50 -6.01
N LYS A 39 17.72 -12.72 -7.09
CA LYS A 39 16.80 -11.57 -7.09
C LYS A 39 15.35 -11.99 -6.83
N PHE A 40 14.90 -13.03 -7.51
CA PHE A 40 13.54 -13.55 -7.30
C PHE A 40 13.31 -14.04 -5.87
N GLU A 41 14.30 -14.70 -5.27
CA GLU A 41 14.24 -15.15 -3.88
C GLU A 41 14.24 -13.99 -2.89
N ALA A 42 15.05 -12.94 -3.13
CA ALA A 42 15.04 -11.73 -2.34
C ALA A 42 13.68 -11.01 -2.40
N ASP A 43 13.13 -10.81 -3.61
CA ASP A 43 11.81 -10.20 -3.81
C ASP A 43 10.70 -11.00 -3.12
N LYS A 44 10.80 -12.34 -3.17
CA LYS A 44 9.86 -13.23 -2.49
C LYS A 44 9.96 -13.09 -0.96
N LEU A 45 11.17 -13.04 -0.42
CA LEU A 45 11.40 -12.85 1.01
C LEU A 45 10.87 -11.49 1.50
N GLU A 46 11.07 -10.42 0.73
CA GLU A 46 10.47 -9.12 1.01
C GLU A 46 8.94 -9.17 1.01
N ALA A 47 8.33 -9.83 0.03
CA ALA A 47 6.88 -9.99 -0.02
C ALA A 47 6.34 -10.79 1.17
N GLU A 48 7.01 -11.88 1.55
CA GLU A 48 6.63 -12.68 2.71
C GLU A 48 6.75 -11.90 4.03
N THR A 49 7.83 -11.15 4.21
CA THR A 49 8.02 -10.33 5.42
C THR A 49 6.98 -9.22 5.52
N ARG A 50 6.63 -8.57 4.40
CA ARG A 50 5.50 -7.61 4.33
C ARG A 50 4.18 -8.24 4.74
N ILE A 51 3.84 -9.41 4.20
CA ILE A 51 2.60 -10.13 4.54
C ILE A 51 2.57 -10.45 6.05
N ARG A 52 3.68 -10.95 6.60
CA ARG A 52 3.79 -11.27 8.04
C ARG A 52 3.61 -10.02 8.91
N ALA A 53 4.19 -8.88 8.53
CA ALA A 53 4.03 -7.63 9.24
C ALA A 53 2.55 -7.16 9.24
N VAL A 54 1.85 -7.23 8.10
CA VAL A 54 0.42 -6.90 8.03
C VAL A 54 -0.43 -7.81 8.92
N ILE A 55 -0.18 -9.12 8.90
CA ILE A 55 -0.90 -10.08 9.74
C ILE A 55 -0.67 -9.78 11.22
N ALA A 56 0.60 -9.59 11.62
CA ALA A 56 0.97 -9.29 13.00
C ALA A 56 0.33 -7.97 13.47
N TYR A 57 0.31 -6.95 12.61
CA TYR A 57 -0.37 -5.70 12.91
C TYR A 57 -1.88 -5.89 13.12
N ARG A 58 -2.56 -6.61 12.23
CA ARG A 58 -4.00 -6.87 12.36
C ARG A 58 -4.33 -7.69 13.59
N GLN A 59 -3.46 -8.63 13.95
CA GLN A 59 -3.60 -9.37 15.20
C GLN A 59 -3.45 -8.44 16.43
N ALA A 60 -2.44 -7.56 16.43
CA ALA A 60 -2.26 -6.57 17.48
C ALA A 60 -3.47 -5.61 17.59
N ASP A 61 -4.01 -5.16 16.46
CA ASP A 61 -5.23 -4.35 16.38
C ASP A 61 -6.42 -5.08 17.06
N LEU A 62 -6.72 -6.31 16.63
CA LEU A 62 -7.81 -7.11 17.21
C LEU A 62 -7.62 -7.38 18.71
N THR A 63 -6.41 -7.73 19.14
CA THR A 63 -6.12 -7.99 20.57
C THR A 63 -6.26 -6.72 21.39
N SER A 64 -5.77 -5.58 20.91
CA SER A 64 -5.90 -4.32 21.63
C SER A 64 -7.34 -3.83 21.71
N VAL A 65 -8.18 -4.05 20.69
CA VAL A 65 -9.64 -3.77 20.76
C VAL A 65 -10.32 -4.66 21.81
N MET A 66 -9.97 -5.94 21.88
CA MET A 66 -10.50 -6.84 22.91
C MET A 66 -10.09 -6.39 24.31
N VAL A 67 -8.80 -6.08 24.51
CA VAL A 67 -8.27 -5.60 25.80
C VAL A 67 -8.90 -4.25 26.18
N ALA A 68 -8.98 -3.31 25.24
CA ALA A 68 -9.64 -2.02 25.41
C ALA A 68 -11.10 -2.17 25.89
N ARG A 69 -11.87 -3.08 25.28
CA ARG A 69 -13.25 -3.40 25.70
C ARG A 69 -13.33 -4.00 27.09
N VAL A 70 -12.38 -4.85 27.47
CA VAL A 70 -12.32 -5.46 28.80
C VAL A 70 -11.98 -4.44 29.88
N PHE A 71 -11.06 -3.50 29.59
CA PHE A 71 -10.56 -2.53 30.55
C PHE A 71 -11.20 -1.13 30.44
N GLY A 72 -12.18 -0.93 29.56
CA GLY A 72 -12.87 0.35 29.37
C GLY A 72 -11.97 1.49 28.85
N SER A 73 -10.84 1.17 28.23
CA SER A 73 -9.81 2.12 27.81
C SER A 73 -9.88 2.39 26.31
N ASN A 74 -9.85 3.66 25.89
CA ASN A 74 -9.83 4.08 24.48
C ASN A 74 -8.41 4.46 24.01
N ALA A 75 -7.42 3.59 24.24
CA ALA A 75 -6.06 3.84 23.79
C ALA A 75 -5.96 3.84 22.25
N LYS A 76 -5.26 4.84 21.69
CA LYS A 76 -5.06 5.00 20.24
C LYS A 76 -3.93 4.07 19.77
N GLN A 77 -4.22 3.22 18.79
CA GLN A 77 -3.24 2.28 18.25
C GLN A 77 -2.21 2.98 17.34
N PRO A 78 -0.95 2.52 17.34
CA PRO A 78 0.07 2.96 16.38
C PRO A 78 -0.28 2.47 14.97
N THR A 79 0.19 3.18 13.94
CA THR A 79 -0.01 2.81 12.54
C THR A 79 0.95 1.69 12.09
N ILE A 80 0.66 1.01 10.97
CA ILE A 80 1.51 -0.08 10.43
C ILE A 80 2.96 0.37 10.23
N HIS A 81 3.16 1.58 9.71
CA HIS A 81 4.48 2.16 9.45
C HIS A 81 5.26 2.46 10.74
N GLU A 82 4.57 2.85 11.82
CA GLU A 82 5.17 3.05 13.14
C GLU A 82 5.50 1.72 13.83
N ALA A 83 4.66 0.71 13.65
CA ALA A 83 4.86 -0.62 14.23
C ALA A 83 5.98 -1.42 13.54
N PHE A 84 6.15 -1.24 12.22
CA PHE A 84 7.11 -1.98 11.40
C PHE A 84 7.95 -1.04 10.51
N PRO A 85 8.93 -0.32 11.08
CA PRO A 85 9.76 0.60 10.30
C PRO A 85 10.62 -0.14 9.29
N GLY A 86 10.72 0.38 8.06
CA GLY A 86 11.62 -0.11 7.01
C GLY A 86 11.13 -1.34 6.21
N ILE A 87 10.00 -1.95 6.58
CA ILE A 87 9.42 -3.08 5.82
C ILE A 87 8.62 -2.61 4.61
N PHE A 88 7.92 -1.49 4.78
CA PHE A 88 7.13 -0.86 3.74
C PHE A 88 7.94 0.27 3.10
N PRO A 89 7.89 0.42 1.76
CA PRO A 89 8.42 1.62 1.15
C PRO A 89 7.72 2.82 1.76
N GLU A 90 8.50 3.81 2.21
CA GLU A 90 7.98 5.02 2.81
C GLU A 90 7.01 5.64 1.79
N GLU A 91 5.71 5.62 2.11
CA GLU A 91 4.69 6.09 1.20
C GLU A 91 5.07 7.52 0.81
N SER A 92 5.46 7.72 -0.45
CA SER A 92 5.73 9.04 -0.98
C SER A 92 4.52 9.88 -0.62
N LYS A 93 4.72 10.88 0.26
CA LYS A 93 3.70 11.75 0.85
C LYS A 93 2.48 11.81 -0.07
N PRO A 94 1.26 11.48 0.41
CA PRO A 94 0.09 11.41 -0.47
C PRO A 94 0.09 12.66 -1.32
N ARG A 95 0.28 12.50 -2.64
CA ARG A 95 0.27 13.62 -3.58
C ARG A 95 -1.06 14.31 -3.32
N GLN A 96 -1.04 15.47 -2.66
CA GLN A 96 -2.24 16.20 -2.32
C GLN A 96 -2.96 16.46 -3.64
N GLN A 97 -3.99 15.68 -3.90
CA GLN A 97 -4.75 15.82 -5.13
C GLN A 97 -5.42 17.18 -5.04
N ASN A 98 -5.10 18.07 -5.97
CA ASN A 98 -5.64 19.42 -5.95
C ASN A 98 -7.17 19.33 -6.03
N TRP A 99 -7.84 19.60 -4.91
CA TRP A 99 -9.27 19.37 -4.73
C TRP A 99 -10.10 20.19 -5.73
N GLN A 100 -9.56 21.33 -6.17
CA GLN A 100 -10.18 22.20 -7.18
C GLN A 100 -10.28 21.50 -8.53
N LEU A 101 -9.23 20.77 -8.92
CA LEU A 101 -9.21 20.01 -10.17
C LEU A 101 -10.19 18.83 -10.12
N MET A 102 -10.32 18.18 -8.95
CA MET A 102 -11.31 17.13 -8.77
C MET A 102 -12.73 17.68 -8.84
N LYS A 103 -13.01 18.81 -8.16
CA LYS A 103 -14.31 19.47 -8.19
C LYS A 103 -14.71 19.86 -9.61
N ALA A 104 -13.80 20.46 -10.38
CA ALA A 104 -14.04 20.81 -11.78
C ALA A 104 -14.36 19.59 -12.67
N ARG A 105 -13.69 18.45 -12.45
CA ARG A 105 -14.00 17.19 -13.16
C ARG A 105 -15.39 16.67 -12.83
N ILE A 106 -15.78 16.72 -11.56
CA ILE A 106 -17.12 16.29 -11.11
C ILE A 106 -18.21 17.20 -11.71
N GLU A 107 -17.98 18.51 -11.72
CA GLU A 107 -18.92 19.49 -12.29
C GLU A 107 -19.05 19.33 -13.82
N ALA A 108 -17.95 19.12 -14.53
CA ALA A 108 -17.95 18.87 -15.97
C ALA A 108 -18.72 17.58 -16.31
N TYR A 109 -18.46 16.50 -15.56
CA TYR A 109 -19.17 15.23 -15.73
C TYR A 109 -20.67 15.37 -15.43
N ALA A 110 -21.04 16.10 -14.37
CA ALA A 110 -22.44 16.38 -14.05
C ALA A 110 -23.13 17.22 -15.14
N ALA A 111 -22.44 18.19 -15.74
CA ALA A 111 -22.95 19.00 -16.83
C ALA A 111 -23.16 18.19 -18.12
N GLU A 112 -22.22 17.30 -18.47
CA GLU A 112 -22.39 16.37 -19.60
C GLU A 112 -23.55 15.40 -19.37
N ARG A 113 -23.70 14.88 -18.15
CA ARG A 113 -24.81 13.98 -17.79
C ARG A 113 -26.17 14.68 -17.88
N ARG A 114 -26.25 15.95 -17.51
CA ARG A 114 -27.45 16.79 -17.68
C ARG A 114 -27.78 17.03 -19.16
N LYS A 115 -26.77 17.27 -20.01
CA LYS A 115 -26.94 17.44 -21.46
C LYS A 115 -27.38 16.16 -22.17
N ARG A 116 -26.97 15.00 -21.64
CA ARG A 116 -27.37 13.67 -22.15
C ARG A 116 -28.83 13.30 -21.85
N GLY A 117 -29.55 14.12 -21.08
CA GLY A 117 -30.98 13.90 -20.82
C GLY A 117 -31.28 12.70 -19.92
N GLU A 118 -30.28 12.13 -19.23
CA GLU A 118 -30.45 11.03 -18.29
C GLU A 118 -30.99 11.55 -16.94
N MET A 119 -32.16 12.22 -16.97
CA MET A 119 -32.95 12.50 -15.78
C MET A 119 -34.02 11.41 -15.60
N LYS A 120 -33.72 10.51 -14.65
CA LYS A 120 -34.61 9.61 -13.89
C LYS A 120 -35.25 8.39 -14.59
N ARG A 121 -34.72 7.21 -14.22
CA ARG A 121 -35.46 5.99 -13.78
C ARG A 121 -34.54 5.30 -12.76
N GLY A 122 -34.90 4.93 -11.54
CA GLY A 122 -36.17 4.85 -10.83
C GLY A 122 -35.92 4.78 -9.31
N ASN A 123 -36.97 4.40 -8.59
CA ASN A 123 -37.34 4.83 -7.24
C ASN A 123 -36.87 3.88 -6.11
N ASP A 124 -36.78 4.44 -4.89
CA ASP A 124 -36.91 3.86 -3.54
C ASP A 124 -36.03 2.68 -3.06
N HIS A 125 -35.24 2.95 -2.01
CA HIS A 125 -35.56 2.49 -0.64
C HIS A 125 -34.54 2.96 0.43
N ARG A 126 -35.09 3.65 1.44
CA ARG A 126 -34.72 3.67 2.88
C ARG A 126 -33.37 4.27 3.34
N GLY A 127 -33.47 5.22 4.27
CA GLY A 127 -32.59 5.25 5.44
C GLY A 127 -32.02 6.61 5.86
N ALA A 128 -32.87 7.41 6.53
CA ALA A 128 -32.55 8.34 7.63
C ALA A 128 -31.21 9.10 7.65
N ALA A 129 -31.29 10.44 7.59
CA ALA A 129 -30.50 11.30 8.45
C ALA A 129 -31.28 12.60 8.70
N ASP A 130 -31.63 12.80 9.98
CA ASP A 130 -32.22 13.98 10.59
C ASP A 130 -31.53 15.30 10.18
N PRO A 131 -32.28 16.41 10.05
CA PRO A 131 -31.72 17.74 10.05
C PRO A 131 -31.81 18.32 11.47
N ASP A 132 -30.90 17.94 12.36
CA ASP A 132 -30.70 18.71 13.59
C ASP A 132 -29.22 18.74 13.98
N HIS A 133 -28.56 19.84 13.59
CA HIS A 133 -27.68 20.62 14.46
C HIS A 133 -27.04 21.77 13.69
N GLY A 134 -27.55 22.98 13.95
CA GLY A 134 -26.94 24.22 13.49
C GLY A 134 -27.85 25.44 13.58
N GLN A 135 -28.42 25.72 14.75
CA GLN A 135 -28.96 27.06 15.04
C GLN A 135 -27.90 27.90 15.77
N ASP A 136 -27.27 28.77 14.98
CA ASP A 136 -27.18 30.22 15.20
C ASP A 136 -26.97 30.73 16.64
N GLY A 137 -25.70 30.91 17.01
CA GLY A 137 -25.28 31.89 18.02
C GLY A 137 -25.14 33.29 17.40
N GLY A 138 -26.26 33.90 17.04
CA GLY A 138 -26.34 35.30 16.60
C GLY A 138 -26.69 36.22 17.78
N ALA A 139 -25.69 36.81 18.41
CA ALA A 139 -25.86 37.86 19.39
C ALA A 139 -26.14 39.22 18.71
N ALA A 140 -27.37 39.69 18.81
CA ALA A 140 -27.82 41.09 18.83
C ALA A 140 -29.34 41.02 19.14
N GLU A 141 -29.96 41.83 20.01
CA GLU A 141 -29.94 43.29 19.94
C GLU A 141 -30.83 43.94 21.04
N ARG A 142 -30.32 45.04 21.63
CA ARG A 142 -30.98 46.28 22.14
C ARG A 142 -31.82 46.34 23.45
N ALA A 143 -31.34 47.26 24.31
CA ALA A 143 -32.01 48.45 24.87
C ALA A 143 -33.25 48.31 25.76
N GLU A 144 -33.08 48.67 27.04
CA GLU A 144 -33.74 49.79 27.73
C GLU A 144 -32.90 50.21 28.96
#